data_AF-A0A1D2RY47-F1
#
_entry.id   AF-A0A1D2RY47-F1
#
_cell.length_a   1.000
_cell.length_b   1.000
_cell.length_c   1.000
_cell.angle_alpha   90.00
_cell.angle_beta   90.00
_cell.angle_gamma   90.00
#
_symmetry.space_group_name_H-M   'P 1'
#
loop_
_entity.id
_entity.type
_entity.pdbx_description
1 polymer ?
#
loop_
_entity_poly.entity_id
_entity_poly.type
_entity_poly.pdbx_seq_one_letter_code
_entity_poly.pdbx_strand_id
1 'polypeptide(L)'
;MAHALRSLRGLTQGLREFGPSLFHGVPQPHEELLALVWGPRFDRVHALGLAAHRPEQAARTLPALLSAADSFDTLEAGSQQRLRRLILRHHRLASAAPQRF
;
A
#
# COMPACT_ATOMS: atom_id res chain seq x y z
N MET A 1 21.54 -1.86 -5.66
CA MET A 1 20.60 -0.95 -6.38
C MET A 1 19.53 -1.65 -7.23
N ALA A 2 19.82 -2.64 -8.08
CA ALA A 2 18.81 -3.26 -8.97
C ALA A 2 17.68 -4.03 -8.25
N HIS A 3 17.97 -4.64 -7.09
CA HIS A 3 16.98 -5.39 -6.30
C HIS A 3 15.93 -4.46 -5.66
N ALA A 4 16.35 -3.36 -5.04
CA ALA A 4 15.45 -2.39 -4.42
C ALA A 4 14.42 -1.77 -5.39
N LEU A 5 14.84 -1.50 -6.64
CA LEU A 5 13.92 -1.01 -7.68
C LEU A 5 12.91 -2.07 -8.14
N ARG A 6 13.29 -3.35 -8.16
CA ARG A 6 12.38 -4.46 -8.45
C ARG A 6 11.39 -4.69 -7.31
N SER A 7 11.85 -4.65 -6.05
CA SER A 7 10.97 -4.76 -4.87
C SER A 7 9.97 -3.60 -4.81
N LEU A 8 10.41 -2.37 -5.10
CA LEU A 8 9.53 -1.21 -5.17
C LEU A 8 8.50 -1.35 -6.31
N ARG A 9 8.91 -1.80 -7.51
CA ARG A 9 7.99 -2.03 -8.63
C ARG A 9 6.96 -3.10 -8.30
N GLY A 10 7.38 -4.25 -7.77
CA GLY A 10 6.50 -5.33 -7.36
C GLY A 10 5.47 -4.87 -6.32
N LEU A 11 5.90 -4.11 -5.32
CA LEU A 11 5.01 -3.53 -4.32
C LEU A 11 4.02 -2.53 -4.92
N THR A 12 4.47 -1.64 -5.81
CA THR A 12 3.56 -0.70 -6.49
C THR A 12 2.58 -1.40 -7.45
N GLN A 13 2.97 -2.54 -8.02
CA GLN A 13 2.10 -3.34 -8.88
C GLN A 13 1.02 -4.06 -8.06
N GLY A 14 1.41 -4.73 -6.96
CA GLY A 14 0.46 -5.35 -6.04
C GLY A 14 -0.54 -4.35 -5.45
N LEU A 15 -0.07 -3.13 -5.11
CA LEU A 15 -0.97 -2.06 -4.66
C LEU A 15 -1.97 -1.60 -5.73
N ARG A 16 -1.60 -1.60 -7.01
CA ARG A 16 -2.54 -1.25 -8.09
C ARG A 16 -3.57 -2.35 -8.32
N GLU A 17 -3.15 -3.60 -8.20
CA GLU A 17 -4.00 -4.77 -8.43
C GLU A 17 -5.01 -4.97 -7.29
N PHE A 18 -4.54 -4.91 -6.04
CA PHE A 18 -5.37 -5.24 -4.87
C PHE A 18 -5.80 -4.03 -4.03
N GLY A 19 -5.16 -2.88 -4.22
CA GLY A 19 -5.47 -1.66 -3.47
C GLY A 19 -6.94 -1.22 -3.59
N PRO A 20 -7.55 -1.18 -4.80
CA PRO A 20 -8.97 -0.84 -4.93
C PRO A 20 -9.87 -1.75 -4.10
N SER A 21 -9.60 -3.05 -4.08
CA SER A 21 -10.34 -4.04 -3.28
C SER A 21 -10.12 -3.88 -1.79
N LEU A 22 -8.86 -3.74 -1.36
CA LEU A 22 -8.48 -3.63 0.05
C LEU A 22 -9.00 -2.33 0.69
N PHE A 23 -8.97 -1.23 -0.06
CA PHE A 23 -9.36 0.09 0.42
C PHE A 23 -10.75 0.54 -0.06
N HIS A 24 -11.53 -0.34 -0.69
CA HIS A 24 -12.89 0.00 -1.11
C HIS A 24 -13.73 0.44 0.10
N GLY A 25 -14.37 1.61 0.05
CA GLY A 25 -15.19 2.13 1.16
C GLY A 25 -14.41 2.53 2.42
N VAL A 26 -13.08 2.54 2.37
CA VAL A 26 -12.24 3.20 3.38
C VAL A 26 -12.29 4.70 3.11
N PRO A 27 -12.64 5.55 4.10
CA PRO A 27 -12.78 7.00 3.89
C PRO A 27 -11.48 7.67 3.43
N GLN A 28 -10.34 7.22 3.93
CA GLN A 28 -9.02 7.85 3.70
C GLN A 28 -7.99 6.81 3.24
N PRO A 29 -8.12 6.26 2.02
CA PRO A 29 -7.35 5.10 1.57
C PRO A 29 -5.84 5.37 1.51
N HIS A 30 -5.42 6.59 1.19
CA HIS A 30 -4.01 6.97 1.17
C HIS A 30 -3.40 7.14 2.56
N GLU A 31 -4.19 7.56 3.56
CA GLU A 31 -3.75 7.66 4.95
C GLU A 31 -3.54 6.27 5.54
N GLU A 32 -4.50 5.37 5.32
CA GLU A 32 -4.37 3.96 5.72
C GLU A 32 -3.16 3.31 5.05
N LEU A 33 -2.95 3.55 3.76
CA LEU A 33 -1.78 3.05 3.06
C LEU A 33 -0.47 3.63 3.61
N LEU A 34 -0.45 4.89 4.05
CA LEU A 34 0.72 5.49 4.69
C LEU A 34 0.97 4.90 6.08
N ALA A 35 -0.08 4.65 6.86
CA ALA A 35 0.01 4.03 8.19
C ALA A 35 0.70 2.66 8.10
N LEU A 36 0.35 1.84 7.11
CA LEU A 36 0.96 0.53 6.86
C LEU A 36 2.48 0.57 6.68
N VAL A 37 3.03 1.68 6.17
CA VAL A 37 4.46 1.81 5.82
C VAL A 37 5.16 2.90 6.63
N TRP A 38 4.52 3.41 7.69
CA TRP A 38 5.07 4.51 8.47
C TRP A 38 6.36 4.12 9.19
N GLY A 39 6.34 2.95 9.82
CA GLY A 39 7.47 2.38 10.55
C GLY A 39 8.60 1.86 9.65
N PRO A 40 9.70 1.38 10.27
CA PRO A 40 10.81 0.72 9.55
C PRO A 40 10.40 -0.64 8.96
N ARG A 41 9.30 -1.22 9.47
CA ARG A 41 8.68 -2.45 8.98
C ARG A 41 7.23 -2.19 8.61
N PHE A 42 6.71 -3.04 7.73
CA PHE A 42 5.31 -3.00 7.34
C PHE A 42 4.41 -3.40 8.51
N ASP A 43 3.38 -2.60 8.79
CA ASP A 43 2.42 -2.87 9.86
C ASP A 43 1.42 -3.95 9.44
N ARG A 44 1.81 -5.20 9.64
CA ARG A 44 0.98 -6.38 9.32
C ARG A 44 -0.28 -6.44 10.20
N VAL A 45 -0.23 -5.96 11.44
CA VAL A 45 -1.38 -6.00 12.35
C VAL A 45 -2.47 -5.09 11.82
N HIS A 46 -2.10 -3.86 11.46
CA HIS A 46 -3.02 -2.91 10.85
C HIS A 46 -3.59 -3.43 9.52
N ALA A 47 -2.73 -4.03 8.69
CA ALA A 47 -3.13 -4.62 7.41
C ALA A 47 -4.15 -5.75 7.57
N LEU A 48 -3.95 -6.62 8.57
CA LEU A 48 -4.90 -7.69 8.91
C LEU A 48 -6.22 -7.12 9.42
N GLY A 49 -6.19 -6.04 10.20
CA GLY A 49 -7.40 -5.31 10.62
C GLY A 49 -8.21 -4.81 9.43
N LEU A 50 -7.57 -4.15 8.46
CA LEU A 50 -8.20 -3.72 7.22
C LEU A 50 -8.82 -4.89 6.43
N ALA A 51 -8.10 -6.01 6.30
CA ALA A 51 -8.60 -7.20 5.63
C ALA A 51 -9.78 -7.85 6.37
N ALA A 52 -9.77 -7.85 7.71
CA ALA A 52 -10.85 -8.42 8.52
C ALA A 52 -12.19 -7.68 8.36
N HIS A 53 -12.15 -6.38 8.02
CA HIS A 53 -13.37 -5.62 7.70
C HIS A 53 -14.02 -6.02 6.36
N ARG A 54 -13.35 -6.83 5.54
CA ARG A 54 -13.84 -7.34 4.24
C ARG A 54 -13.50 -8.82 4.06
N PRO A 55 -14.11 -9.70 4.87
CA PRO A 55 -13.78 -11.12 4.89
C PRO A 55 -13.97 -11.80 3.53
N GLU A 56 -14.94 -11.35 2.72
CA GLU A 56 -15.18 -11.86 1.38
C GLU A 56 -14.04 -11.60 0.38
N GLN A 57 -13.22 -10.56 0.62
CA GLN A 57 -12.06 -10.23 -0.21
C GLN A 57 -10.74 -10.64 0.44
N ALA A 58 -10.71 -10.81 1.77
CA ALA A 58 -9.52 -11.13 2.55
C ALA A 58 -8.77 -12.35 2.01
N ALA A 59 -9.48 -13.44 1.68
CA ALA A 59 -8.85 -14.66 1.15
C ALA A 59 -8.06 -14.43 -0.14
N ARG A 60 -8.47 -13.45 -0.97
CA ARG A 60 -7.81 -13.12 -2.24
C ARG A 60 -6.68 -12.10 -2.06
N THR A 61 -6.83 -11.18 -1.10
CA THR A 61 -5.90 -10.06 -0.90
C THR A 61 -4.79 -10.36 0.11
N LEU A 62 -5.02 -11.28 1.06
CA LEU A 62 -4.05 -11.64 2.11
C LEU A 62 -2.68 -12.10 1.57
N PRO A 63 -2.58 -13.03 0.60
CA PRO A 63 -1.28 -13.45 0.08
C PRO A 63 -0.48 -12.29 -0.54
N ALA A 64 -1.16 -11.44 -1.30
CA ALA A 64 -0.54 -10.26 -1.91
C ALA A 64 -0.12 -9.23 -0.87
N LEU A 65 -0.91 -9.04 0.19
CA LEU A 65 -0.61 -8.14 1.30
C LEU A 65 0.64 -8.59 2.07
N LEU A 66 0.75 -9.89 2.37
CA LEU A 66 1.91 -10.45 3.04
C LEU A 66 3.17 -10.35 2.16
N SER A 67 3.05 -10.65 0.86
CA SER A 67 4.17 -10.50 -0.08
C SER A 67 4.63 -9.03 -0.20
N ALA A 68 3.69 -8.07 -0.16
CA ALA A 68 4.02 -6.65 -0.12
C ALA A 68 4.73 -6.26 1.19
N ALA A 69 4.30 -6.82 2.32
CA ALA A 69 4.94 -6.60 3.61
C ALA A 69 6.40 -7.10 3.62
N ASP A 70 6.64 -8.30 3.11
CA ASP A 70 7.99 -8.87 3.00
C ASP A 70 8.85 -8.06 2.04
N SER A 71 8.28 -7.63 0.92
CA SER A 71 8.98 -6.76 -0.03
C SER A 71 9.38 -5.42 0.60
N PHE A 72 8.49 -4.82 1.41
CA PHE A 72 8.77 -3.56 2.10
C PHE A 72 9.86 -3.70 3.16
N ASP A 73 9.82 -4.77 3.96
CA ASP A 73 10.78 -5.03 5.04
C ASP A 73 12.23 -5.20 4.50
N THR A 74 12.40 -5.56 3.23
CA THR A 74 13.72 -5.66 2.57
C THR A 74 14.19 -4.35 1.92
N LEU A 75 13.36 -3.31 1.88
CA LEU A 75 13.75 -2.03 1.31
C LEU A 75 14.69 -1.28 2.24
N GLU A 76 15.79 -0.77 1.68
CA GLU A 76 16.61 0.23 2.35
C GLU A 76 15.80 1.50 2.68
N ALA A 77 16.17 2.20 3.76
CA ALA A 77 15.43 3.37 4.26
C ALA A 77 15.16 4.45 3.17
N GLY A 78 16.12 4.67 2.26
CA GLY A 78 15.94 5.61 1.14
C GLY A 78 14.83 5.18 0.16
N SER A 79 14.69 3.88 -0.07
CA SER A 79 13.63 3.31 -0.91
C SER A 79 12.27 3.34 -0.21
N GLN A 80 12.22 3.06 1.10
CA GLN A 80 10.99 3.24 1.90
C GLN A 80 10.52 4.69 1.87
N GLN A 81 11.44 5.66 2.05
CA GLN A 81 11.08 7.08 1.99
C GLN A 81 10.60 7.50 0.59
N ARG A 82 11.18 6.92 -0.47
CA ARG A 82 10.70 7.14 -1.83
C ARG A 82 9.29 6.62 -2.03
N LEU A 83 8.95 5.45 -1.49
CA LEU A 83 7.60 4.90 -1.53
C LEU A 83 6.59 5.83 -0.84
N ARG A 84 6.89 6.29 0.38
CA ARG A 84 6.04 7.23 1.13
C ARG A 84 5.76 8.51 0.33
N ARG A 85 6.79 9.08 -0.31
CA ARG A 85 6.62 10.25 -1.20
C ARG A 85 5.76 9.96 -2.42
N LEU A 86 5.83 8.77 -3.01
CA LEU A 86 4.97 8.38 -4.13
C LEU A 86 3.51 8.28 -3.70
N ILE A 87 3.23 7.70 -2.53
CA ILE A 87 1.87 7.63 -1.97
C ILE A 87 1.31 9.04 -1.75
N LEU A 88 2.07 9.92 -1.08
CA LEU A 88 1.68 11.32 -0.85
C LEU A 88 1.46 12.10 -2.15
N ARG A 89 2.33 11.91 -3.15
CA ARG A 89 2.16 12.55 -4.47
C ARG A 89 0.87 12.06 -5.14
N HIS A 90 0.61 10.75 -5.09
CA HIS A 90 -0.60 10.18 -5.66
C HIS A 90 -1.85 10.70 -4.94
N HIS A 91 -1.82 10.83 -3.62
CA HIS A 91 -2.91 11.41 -2.83
C HIS A 91 -3.22 12.85 -3.25
N ARG A 92 -2.19 13.70 -3.39
CA ARG A 92 -2.36 15.08 -3.85
C ARG A 92 -2.98 15.14 -5.26
N LEU A 93 -2.51 14.29 -6.17
CA LEU A 93 -3.04 14.22 -7.54
C LEU A 93 -4.49 13.72 -7.57
N ALA A 94 -4.83 12.71 -6.78
CA ALA A 94 -6.19 12.17 -6.69
C ALA A 94 -7.16 13.20 -6.08
N SER A 95 -6.71 13.95 -5.06
CA SER A 95 -7.52 14.98 -4.40
C SER A 95 -7.69 16.25 -5.24
N ALA A 96 -6.79 16.50 -6.20
CA ALA A 96 -6.85 17.63 -7.11
C ALA A 96 -7.62 17.35 -8.40
N ALA A 97 -7.97 16.08 -8.69
CA ALA A 97 -8.76 15.74 -9.85
C ALA A 97 -10.21 16.21 -9.65
N PRO A 98 -10.76 17.07 -10.54
CA PRO A 98 -12.15 17.51 -10.41
C PRO A 98 -13.08 16.31 -10.53
N GLN A 99 -14.03 16.19 -9.60
CA GLN A 99 -15.11 15.21 -9.67
C GLN A 99 -15.91 15.50 -10.94
N ARG A 100 -15.73 14.66 -11.97
CA ARG A 100 -16.55 14.73 -13.18
C ARG A 100 -17.94 14.24 -12.80
N PHE A 101 -18.89 15.19 -12.78
CA PHE A 101 -20.33 14.95 -12.66
C PHE A 101 -20.85 14.05 -13.78
#